data_AF-A0A537TLU0-F1
#
_entry.id   AF-A0A537TLU0-F1
#
_cell.length_a   1.000
_cell.length_b   1.000
_cell.length_c   1.000
_cell.angle_alpha   90.00
_cell.angle_beta   90.00
_cell.angle_gamma   90.00
#
_symmetry.space_group_name_H-M   'P 1'
#
loop_
_entity.id
_entity.type
_entity.pdbx_description
1 polymer ?
#
loop_
_entity_poly.entity_id
_entity_poly.type
_entity_poly.pdbx_seq_one_letter_code
_entity_poly.pdbx_strand_id
1 'polypeptide(L)'
;MSRFPNITAGTSQAATALLESAARDARKRRRPPLRHATRPGLLRSGAAGAARVDCHDDRSFADDFQFPLTSLQRHSGEDPHDMLHELLPGPHVTRVLGRIIEMHGKRYRQKYLQRVTAFSDVRTLFERVKRARRRIALATSASADELDHYLSLLYVGDLVDAVACGDDVQHDKPDSALIEVALLRAGKVAPEDAVMIGDTPYDAIAAKHARVRAIGMLSGGFSRTELEASGCAAVYRDPADFLAHYEETARLLA
;
A
#
# COMPACT_ATOMS: atom_id res chain seq x y z
N MET A 1 -20.44 35.53 16.64
CA MET A 1 -21.12 34.56 15.75
C MET A 1 -20.64 34.77 14.33
N SER A 2 -19.88 33.83 13.77
CA SER A 2 -19.76 33.65 12.32
C SER A 2 -19.68 32.14 12.07
N ARG A 3 -20.47 31.65 11.11
CA ARG A 3 -20.55 30.24 10.70
C ARG A 3 -20.02 30.17 9.27
N PHE A 4 -19.01 29.35 8.97
CA PHE A 4 -18.66 28.84 7.62
C PHE A 4 -17.76 27.58 7.76
N PRO A 5 -17.60 26.73 6.73
CA PRO A 5 -17.97 25.31 6.85
C PRO A 5 -16.89 24.32 7.33
N ASN A 6 -17.38 23.24 7.96
CA ASN A 6 -16.62 22.06 8.41
C ASN A 6 -16.18 21.16 7.24
N ILE A 7 -14.92 20.71 7.23
CA ILE A 7 -14.33 19.85 6.17
C ILE A 7 -13.26 18.90 6.85
N THR A 8 -13.53 17.56 6.98
CA THR A 8 -12.68 16.49 7.63
C THR A 8 -12.43 15.08 6.92
N ALA A 9 -11.19 14.79 6.47
CA ALA A 9 -10.36 13.63 6.00
C ALA A 9 -9.52 12.85 7.05
N GLY A 10 -8.60 11.96 6.60
CA GLY A 10 -7.49 11.38 7.36
C GLY A 10 -6.74 10.29 6.58
N THR A 11 -5.43 10.19 6.70
CA THR A 11 -4.62 9.15 6.02
C THR A 11 -4.87 7.76 6.61
N SER A 12 -5.40 6.83 5.80
CA SER A 12 -5.42 5.40 6.09
C SER A 12 -4.24 4.72 5.41
N GLN A 13 -3.44 3.99 6.16
CA GLN A 13 -2.44 3.08 5.59
C GLN A 13 -3.01 1.66 5.57
N ALA A 14 -2.83 0.90 4.48
CA ALA A 14 -3.33 -0.47 4.40
C ALA A 14 -2.66 -1.33 3.32
N ALA A 15 -2.52 -2.62 3.63
CA ALA A 15 -2.44 -3.80 2.77
C ALA A 15 -1.65 -3.71 1.44
N THR A 16 -0.36 -4.03 1.52
CA THR A 16 0.46 -4.38 0.35
C THR A 16 0.47 -5.90 0.17
N ALA A 17 0.35 -6.38 -1.06
CA ALA A 17 0.26 -7.82 -1.35
C ALA A 17 1.53 -8.36 -2.00
N LEU A 18 2.13 -9.38 -1.39
CA LEU A 18 3.19 -10.18 -2.00
C LEU A 18 2.57 -11.32 -2.80
N LEU A 19 2.81 -11.31 -4.10
CA LEU A 19 2.51 -12.42 -5.00
C LEU A 19 3.78 -13.22 -5.25
N GLU A 20 3.75 -14.51 -4.93
CA GLU A 20 4.84 -15.44 -5.28
C GLU A 20 4.95 -15.63 -6.82
N SER A 21 6.06 -16.19 -7.30
CA SER A 21 6.16 -16.95 -8.54
C SER A 21 6.62 -18.39 -8.27
N ALA A 22 5.69 -19.36 -8.35
CA ALA A 22 6.00 -20.78 -8.41
C ALA A 22 7.10 -21.12 -9.44
N ALA A 23 7.96 -22.06 -9.03
CA ALA A 23 9.16 -22.61 -9.68
C ALA A 23 9.40 -22.31 -11.18
N ARG A 24 10.58 -21.75 -11.48
CA ARG A 24 11.09 -21.52 -12.83
C ARG A 24 11.31 -22.84 -13.60
N ASP A 25 10.53 -23.09 -14.65
CA ASP A 25 10.96 -23.94 -15.77
C ASP A 25 11.65 -23.05 -16.82
N ALA A 26 12.94 -23.26 -17.02
CA ALA A 26 13.82 -22.28 -17.64
C ALA A 26 13.80 -22.34 -19.18
N ARG A 27 13.13 -21.40 -19.85
CA ARG A 27 13.29 -21.18 -21.32
C ARG A 27 13.12 -19.71 -21.76
N LYS A 28 14.27 -19.08 -22.04
CA LYS A 28 14.45 -17.66 -22.45
C LYS A 28 13.81 -17.32 -23.81
N ARG A 29 13.33 -16.07 -24.01
CA ARG A 29 13.53 -15.22 -25.24
C ARG A 29 13.04 -13.75 -25.07
N ARG A 30 13.29 -12.91 -26.09
CA ARG A 30 13.46 -11.43 -26.02
C ARG A 30 12.17 -10.57 -26.13
N ARG A 31 12.28 -9.30 -25.69
CA ARG A 31 11.26 -8.23 -25.66
C ARG A 31 11.25 -7.30 -26.89
N PRO A 32 10.12 -6.64 -27.21
CA PRO A 32 10.04 -5.28 -27.79
C PRO A 32 9.34 -4.27 -26.83
N PRO A 33 9.40 -2.94 -27.09
CA PRO A 33 8.75 -1.91 -26.26
C PRO A 33 7.40 -1.40 -26.82
N LEU A 34 6.53 -0.88 -25.96
CA LEU A 34 5.29 -0.16 -26.33
C LEU A 34 5.13 1.15 -25.53
N ARG A 35 4.36 2.10 -26.07
CA ARG A 35 4.33 3.52 -25.64
C ARG A 35 2.93 4.05 -25.28
N HIS A 36 2.92 4.87 -24.22
CA HIS A 36 2.04 6.02 -23.86
C HIS A 36 0.60 6.17 -24.38
N ALA A 37 -0.29 6.58 -23.45
CA ALA A 37 -1.08 7.81 -23.55
C ALA A 37 -1.53 8.29 -22.15
N THR A 38 -1.70 9.61 -21.94
CA THR A 38 -2.02 10.23 -20.63
C THR A 38 -3.22 11.18 -20.70
N ARG A 39 -4.02 11.26 -19.62
CA ARG A 39 -5.02 12.32 -19.36
C ARG A 39 -5.07 12.66 -17.85
N PRO A 40 -5.52 13.86 -17.43
CA PRO A 40 -5.17 14.42 -16.12
C PRO A 40 -6.10 14.07 -14.95
N GLY A 41 -5.47 13.59 -13.86
CA GLY A 41 -5.70 13.90 -12.44
C GLY A 41 -7.11 14.10 -11.84
N LEU A 42 -7.51 13.16 -10.99
CA LEU A 42 -8.47 13.35 -9.89
C LEU A 42 -7.77 12.93 -8.59
N LEU A 43 -7.77 13.77 -7.55
CA LEU A 43 -7.11 13.47 -6.27
C LEU A 43 -7.88 12.40 -5.50
N ARG A 44 -7.17 11.37 -5.01
CA ARG A 44 -7.68 10.30 -4.16
C ARG A 44 -6.65 10.03 -3.07
N SER A 45 -7.10 9.97 -1.83
CA SER A 45 -6.28 9.70 -0.65
C SER A 45 -6.46 8.25 -0.19
N GLY A 46 -5.39 7.71 0.40
CA GLY A 46 -5.22 6.25 0.55
C GLY A 46 -6.32 5.56 1.36
N ALA A 47 -6.79 4.43 0.82
CA ALA A 47 -6.49 3.16 1.47
C ALA A 47 -5.67 2.32 0.45
N ALA A 48 -5.37 1.07 0.79
CA ALA A 48 -4.51 0.14 0.06
C ALA A 48 -4.64 0.16 -1.47
N GLY A 49 -3.63 -0.37 -2.17
CA GLY A 49 -3.77 -0.83 -3.57
C GLY A 49 -5.06 -1.63 -3.87
N ALA A 50 -5.68 -2.26 -2.86
CA ALA A 50 -6.96 -2.98 -2.92
C ALA A 50 -8.22 -2.23 -2.43
N ALA A 51 -8.13 -1.10 -1.72
CA ALA A 51 -9.30 -0.39 -1.18
C ALA A 51 -9.11 1.13 -1.20
N ARG A 52 -10.18 1.92 -1.08
CA ARG A 52 -10.10 3.39 -0.98
C ARG A 52 -11.06 3.95 0.05
N VAL A 53 -10.68 5.03 0.71
CA VAL A 53 -11.59 5.82 1.54
C VAL A 53 -11.56 7.27 1.11
N ASP A 54 -12.72 7.83 0.75
CA ASP A 54 -12.82 9.24 0.40
C ASP A 54 -12.77 10.08 1.68
N CYS A 55 -11.55 10.53 1.99
CA CYS A 55 -11.24 11.39 3.12
C CYS A 55 -10.79 12.76 2.56
N HIS A 56 -11.73 13.63 2.20
CA HIS A 56 -11.50 14.67 1.18
C HIS A 56 -11.09 16.06 1.68
N ASP A 57 -10.87 16.23 2.97
CA ASP A 57 -11.23 17.47 3.64
C ASP A 57 -10.25 17.96 4.78
N ASP A 58 -9.91 17.11 5.77
CA ASP A 58 -9.28 17.44 7.08
C ASP A 58 -7.82 17.76 6.94
N ARG A 59 -7.33 18.37 8.00
CA ARG A 59 -6.04 18.98 8.12
C ARG A 59 -5.49 18.72 9.52
N SER A 60 -6.32 18.31 10.49
CA SER A 60 -5.93 17.92 11.85
C SER A 60 -5.30 16.53 11.90
N PHE A 61 -3.99 16.51 12.10
CA PHE A 61 -3.21 15.31 12.35
C PHE A 61 -3.15 14.98 13.86
N ALA A 62 -3.25 16.03 14.69
CA ALA A 62 -3.78 16.01 16.05
C ALA A 62 -4.52 17.33 16.31
N ASP A 63 -5.24 17.46 17.42
CA ASP A 63 -6.04 18.67 17.72
C ASP A 63 -5.18 19.96 17.77
N ASP A 64 -3.89 19.82 18.07
CA ASP A 64 -2.91 20.91 18.18
C ASP A 64 -2.14 21.19 16.85
N PHE A 65 -2.24 20.34 15.82
CA PHE A 65 -1.39 20.39 14.61
C PHE A 65 -2.17 20.23 13.31
N GLN A 66 -1.97 21.16 12.36
CA GLN A 66 -2.62 21.15 11.05
C GLN A 66 -1.64 21.15 9.87
N PHE A 67 -1.89 20.29 8.89
CA PHE A 67 -1.10 20.18 7.66
C PHE A 67 -1.98 20.24 6.39
N PRO A 68 -1.46 20.75 5.27
CA PRO A 68 -2.10 20.58 3.97
C PRO A 68 -2.24 19.10 3.61
N LEU A 69 -3.39 18.69 3.05
CA LEU A 69 -3.58 17.32 2.56
C LEU A 69 -2.54 16.92 1.51
N THR A 70 -2.11 17.86 0.68
CA THR A 70 -1.04 17.64 -0.32
C THR A 70 0.33 17.39 0.29
N SER A 71 0.56 17.80 1.55
CA SER A 71 1.74 17.42 2.31
C SER A 71 1.57 16.01 2.86
N LEU A 72 0.49 15.75 3.62
CA LEU A 72 0.19 14.42 4.19
C LEU A 72 0.16 13.30 3.14
N GLN A 73 -0.37 13.59 1.95
CA GLN A 73 -0.45 12.64 0.84
C GLN A 73 0.92 12.13 0.36
N ARG A 74 1.98 12.94 0.48
CA ARG A 74 3.35 12.52 0.07
C ARG A 74 3.90 11.42 0.96
N HIS A 75 3.49 11.40 2.22
CA HIS A 75 3.89 10.45 3.26
C HIS A 75 2.89 9.29 3.41
N SER A 76 1.93 9.16 2.49
CA SER A 76 0.98 8.05 2.49
C SER A 76 1.73 6.74 2.24
N GLY A 77 1.78 5.87 3.26
CA GLY A 77 2.51 4.60 3.25
C GLY A 77 3.93 4.64 3.83
N GLU A 78 4.36 5.78 4.38
CA GLU A 78 5.61 5.92 5.14
C GLU A 78 5.42 5.54 6.61
N ASP A 79 6.51 5.16 7.29
CA ASP A 79 6.54 5.04 8.74
C ASP A 79 6.04 6.35 9.41
N PRO A 80 5.09 6.28 10.36
CA PRO A 80 4.48 7.47 10.94
C PRO A 80 5.42 8.27 11.85
N HIS A 81 6.53 7.69 12.34
CA HIS A 81 7.58 8.44 13.03
C HIS A 81 8.40 9.27 12.03
N ASP A 82 8.83 8.69 10.91
CA ASP A 82 9.64 9.37 9.88
C ASP A 82 8.85 10.54 9.27
N MET A 83 7.61 10.29 8.85
CA MET A 83 6.69 11.33 8.37
C MET A 83 6.57 12.48 9.37
N LEU A 84 6.35 12.17 10.65
CA LEU A 84 6.18 13.20 11.68
C LEU A 84 7.47 13.97 11.96
N HIS A 85 8.63 13.33 11.83
CA HIS A 85 9.92 13.99 11.94
C HIS A 85 10.18 15.00 10.80
N GLU A 86 9.69 14.73 9.58
CA GLU A 86 9.74 15.71 8.48
C GLU A 86 8.70 16.83 8.64
N LEU A 87 7.47 16.49 9.04
CA LEU A 87 6.36 17.45 9.16
C LEU A 87 6.45 18.39 10.39
N LEU A 88 7.06 17.94 11.50
CA LEU A 88 7.15 18.71 12.76
C LEU A 88 8.61 19.12 13.08
N PRO A 89 9.07 20.29 12.60
CA PRO A 89 10.40 20.78 12.93
C PRO A 89 10.52 21.18 14.41
N GLY A 90 11.34 20.48 15.18
CA GLY A 90 11.81 20.92 16.50
C GLY A 90 12.11 19.81 17.50
N PRO A 91 12.90 20.09 18.55
CA PRO A 91 13.41 19.09 19.52
C PRO A 91 12.33 18.53 20.48
N HIS A 92 11.06 18.87 20.27
CA HIS A 92 9.94 18.42 21.09
C HIS A 92 9.06 17.39 20.38
N VAL A 93 9.27 17.14 19.08
CA VAL A 93 8.47 16.20 18.28
C VAL A 93 8.41 14.82 18.93
N THR A 94 9.55 14.26 19.36
CA THR A 94 9.66 12.93 19.99
C THR A 94 8.79 12.77 21.25
N ARG A 95 8.46 13.87 21.95
CA ARG A 95 7.60 13.84 23.14
C ARG A 95 6.10 13.76 22.80
N VAL A 96 5.72 14.11 21.56
CA VAL A 96 4.33 14.12 21.09
C VAL A 96 4.03 13.03 20.07
N LEU A 97 5.03 12.46 19.38
CA LEU A 97 4.89 11.39 18.37
C LEU A 97 3.84 10.33 18.74
N GLY A 98 4.07 9.58 19.83
CA GLY A 98 3.20 8.48 20.23
C GLY A 98 1.74 8.92 20.48
N ARG A 99 1.53 10.08 21.13
CA ARG A 99 0.18 10.64 21.35
C ARG A 99 -0.50 10.98 20.02
N ILE A 100 0.24 11.57 19.08
CA ILE A 100 -0.29 11.95 17.77
C ILE A 100 -0.66 10.70 16.97
N ILE A 101 0.23 9.70 16.90
CA ILE A 101 0.00 8.42 16.22
C ILE A 101 -1.22 7.69 16.80
N GLU A 102 -1.32 7.61 18.13
CA GLU A 102 -2.45 6.99 18.83
C GLU A 102 -3.77 7.73 18.58
N MET A 103 -3.77 9.07 18.64
CA MET A 103 -4.94 9.90 18.36
C MET A 103 -5.39 9.76 16.90
N HIS A 104 -4.45 9.77 15.95
CA HIS A 104 -4.73 9.60 14.52
C HIS A 104 -5.32 8.22 14.23
N GLY A 105 -4.71 7.14 14.74
CA GLY A 105 -5.25 5.77 14.58
C GLY A 105 -6.65 5.60 15.19
N LYS A 106 -6.88 6.14 16.40
CA LYS A 106 -8.22 6.17 17.01
C LYS A 106 -9.24 6.93 16.15
N ARG A 107 -8.86 8.11 15.63
CA ARG A 107 -9.71 8.93 14.75
C ARG A 107 -10.00 8.20 13.44
N TYR A 108 -9.00 7.54 12.86
CA TYR A 108 -9.13 6.77 11.63
C TYR A 108 -10.20 5.68 11.76
N ARG A 109 -10.05 4.80 12.76
CA ARG A 109 -10.98 3.69 13.03
C ARG A 109 -12.41 4.16 13.31
N GLN A 110 -12.57 5.24 14.08
CA GLN A 110 -13.88 5.77 14.46
C GLN A 110 -14.63 6.47 13.31
N LYS A 111 -13.91 7.18 12.42
CA LYS A 111 -14.55 8.07 11.41
C LYS A 111 -14.48 7.56 9.97
N TYR A 112 -13.48 6.75 9.62
CA TYR A 112 -13.12 6.48 8.23
C TYR A 112 -13.05 5.00 7.88
N LEU A 113 -12.65 4.10 8.79
CA LEU A 113 -12.56 2.66 8.52
C LEU A 113 -13.87 2.09 7.96
N GLN A 114 -15.00 2.38 8.59
CA GLN A 114 -16.34 1.95 8.14
C GLN A 114 -16.84 2.63 6.84
N ARG A 115 -16.05 3.56 6.27
CA ARG A 115 -16.32 4.26 5.00
C ARG A 115 -15.36 3.82 3.88
N VAL A 116 -14.46 2.88 4.16
CA VAL A 116 -13.58 2.27 3.15
C VAL A 116 -14.44 1.48 2.17
N THR A 117 -14.10 1.56 0.89
CA THR A 117 -14.75 0.84 -0.21
C THR A 117 -13.70 0.03 -0.96
N ALA A 118 -14.02 -1.20 -1.34
CA ALA A 118 -13.14 -2.01 -2.17
C ALA A 118 -12.94 -1.36 -3.56
N PHE A 119 -11.78 -1.55 -4.18
CA PHE A 119 -11.66 -1.40 -5.62
C PHE A 119 -12.36 -2.58 -6.33
N SER A 120 -12.75 -2.37 -7.60
CA SER A 120 -13.31 -3.44 -8.42
C SER A 120 -12.35 -4.63 -8.56
N ASP A 121 -12.93 -5.82 -8.64
CA ASP A 121 -12.25 -7.09 -9.00
C ASP A 121 -11.10 -7.55 -8.09
N VAL A 122 -10.96 -7.00 -6.87
CA VAL A 122 -9.92 -7.41 -5.91
C VAL A 122 -10.01 -8.91 -5.57
N ARG A 123 -11.18 -9.42 -5.17
CA ARG A 123 -11.34 -10.86 -4.92
C ARG A 123 -11.04 -11.67 -6.17
N THR A 124 -11.53 -11.24 -7.34
CA THR A 124 -11.27 -11.88 -8.64
C THR A 124 -9.78 -11.97 -8.95
N LEU A 125 -9.00 -10.94 -8.62
CA LEU A 125 -7.55 -10.90 -8.73
C LEU A 125 -6.88 -11.91 -7.77
N PHE A 126 -7.24 -11.92 -6.49
CA PHE A 126 -6.72 -12.89 -5.53
C PHE A 126 -7.02 -14.32 -6.00
N GLU A 127 -8.24 -14.61 -6.43
CA GLU A 127 -8.60 -15.91 -7.00
C GLU A 127 -7.80 -16.24 -8.28
N ARG A 128 -7.53 -15.26 -9.17
CA ARG A 128 -6.67 -15.47 -10.34
C ARG A 128 -5.26 -15.86 -9.92
N VAL A 129 -4.70 -15.26 -8.88
CA VAL A 129 -3.39 -15.64 -8.30
C VAL A 129 -3.42 -17.07 -7.77
N LYS A 130 -4.44 -17.44 -6.98
CA LYS A 130 -4.57 -18.81 -6.45
C LYS A 130 -4.75 -19.84 -7.59
N ARG A 131 -5.49 -19.51 -8.65
CA ARG A 131 -5.58 -20.34 -9.88
C ARG A 131 -4.24 -20.51 -10.59
N ALA A 132 -3.32 -19.54 -10.50
CA ALA A 132 -1.94 -19.66 -10.98
C ALA A 132 -1.02 -20.47 -10.02
N ARG A 133 -1.57 -21.08 -8.96
CA ARG A 133 -0.84 -21.85 -7.93
C ARG A 133 0.26 -21.04 -7.25
N ARG A 134 -0.05 -19.80 -6.90
CA ARG A 134 0.88 -18.88 -6.24
C ARG A 134 0.35 -18.50 -4.85
N ARG A 135 1.25 -18.35 -3.88
CA ARG A 135 0.89 -17.87 -2.54
C ARG A 135 0.65 -16.36 -2.53
N ILE A 136 -0.22 -15.93 -1.62
CA ILE A 136 -0.54 -14.53 -1.31
C ILE A 136 -0.13 -14.30 0.14
N ALA A 137 0.79 -13.37 0.37
CA ALA A 137 1.09 -12.87 1.70
C ALA A 137 0.76 -11.38 1.79
N LEU A 138 0.16 -10.94 2.89
CA LEU A 138 -0.06 -9.53 3.16
C LEU A 138 1.07 -8.97 4.01
N ALA A 139 1.62 -7.83 3.60
CA ALA A 139 2.57 -7.03 4.35
C ALA A 139 1.94 -5.64 4.53
N THR A 140 1.43 -5.34 5.72
CA THR A 140 0.60 -4.16 6.00
C THR A 140 1.05 -3.40 7.25
N SER A 141 1.09 -2.07 7.19
CA SER A 141 1.30 -1.22 8.38
C SER A 141 0.06 -1.13 9.28
N ALA A 142 -1.11 -1.52 8.74
CA ALA A 142 -2.37 -1.56 9.49
C ALA A 142 -2.29 -2.46 10.73
N SER A 143 -2.96 -2.06 11.80
CA SER A 143 -3.16 -2.88 13.01
C SER A 143 -4.04 -4.09 12.73
N ALA A 144 -3.98 -5.10 13.60
CA ALA A 144 -4.76 -6.34 13.44
C ALA A 144 -6.28 -6.12 13.21
N ASP A 145 -6.89 -5.17 13.92
CA ASP A 145 -8.33 -4.87 13.80
C ASP A 145 -8.71 -4.15 12.50
N GLU A 146 -7.80 -3.31 11.98
CA GLU A 146 -7.93 -2.69 10.66
C GLU A 146 -7.76 -3.75 9.56
N LEU A 147 -6.81 -4.66 9.71
CA LEU A 147 -6.61 -5.78 8.79
C LEU A 147 -7.83 -6.71 8.72
N ASP A 148 -8.39 -7.12 9.86
CA ASP A 148 -9.60 -7.95 9.91
C ASP A 148 -10.77 -7.27 9.18
N HIS A 149 -10.91 -5.94 9.32
CA HIS A 149 -11.90 -5.17 8.58
C HIS A 149 -11.65 -5.22 7.06
N TYR A 150 -10.40 -5.02 6.59
CA TYR A 150 -10.08 -5.11 5.16
C TYR A 150 -10.27 -6.52 4.59
N LEU A 151 -9.87 -7.56 5.32
CA LEU A 151 -10.06 -8.96 4.89
C LEU A 151 -11.53 -9.31 4.68
N SER A 152 -12.39 -8.79 5.57
CA SER A 152 -13.86 -8.93 5.49
C SER A 152 -14.44 -8.10 4.34
N LEU A 153 -14.08 -6.82 4.23
CA LEU A 153 -14.57 -5.89 3.20
C LEU A 153 -14.23 -6.36 1.77
N LEU A 154 -13.01 -6.87 1.59
CA LEU A 154 -12.52 -7.35 0.30
C LEU A 154 -12.98 -8.79 -0.01
N TYR A 155 -13.49 -9.51 1.00
CA TYR A 155 -13.78 -10.95 0.94
C TYR A 155 -12.56 -11.75 0.44
N VAL A 156 -11.42 -11.65 1.11
CA VAL A 156 -10.17 -12.35 0.70
C VAL A 156 -9.48 -13.15 1.79
N GLY A 157 -10.01 -13.19 3.02
CA GLY A 157 -9.41 -13.94 4.13
C GLY A 157 -9.20 -15.44 3.84
N ASP A 158 -10.07 -16.05 3.01
CA ASP A 158 -9.97 -17.43 2.55
C ASP A 158 -8.88 -17.67 1.47
N LEU A 159 -8.24 -16.61 0.97
CA LEU A 159 -7.28 -16.65 -0.13
C LEU A 159 -5.85 -16.26 0.30
N VAL A 160 -5.68 -15.73 1.51
CA VAL A 160 -4.39 -15.28 2.08
C VAL A 160 -3.69 -16.45 2.79
N ASP A 161 -2.44 -16.72 2.41
CA ASP A 161 -1.63 -17.80 3.00
C ASP A 161 -0.80 -17.34 4.21
N ALA A 162 -0.48 -16.05 4.28
CA ALA A 162 0.33 -15.47 5.35
C ALA A 162 0.04 -13.97 5.55
N VAL A 163 0.27 -13.49 6.76
CA VAL A 163 0.14 -12.08 7.16
C VAL A 163 1.39 -11.66 7.91
N ALA A 164 1.87 -10.44 7.65
CA ALA A 164 2.71 -9.63 8.52
C ALA A 164 2.05 -8.25 8.68
N CYS A 165 1.80 -7.83 9.91
CA CYS A 165 1.20 -6.53 10.25
C CYS A 165 2.21 -5.61 10.96
N GLY A 166 1.87 -4.32 11.12
CA GLY A 166 2.76 -3.35 11.78
C GLY A 166 3.16 -3.75 13.20
N ASP A 167 2.28 -4.48 13.90
CA ASP A 167 2.55 -5.04 15.23
C ASP A 167 3.70 -6.08 15.27
N ASP A 168 4.13 -6.60 14.11
CA ASP A 168 5.23 -7.58 13.98
C ASP A 168 6.64 -6.96 13.90
N VAL A 169 6.76 -5.64 13.70
CA VAL A 169 8.03 -4.95 13.38
C VAL A 169 8.25 -3.68 14.23
N GLN A 170 9.49 -3.18 14.29
CA GLN A 170 9.83 -1.95 15.03
C GLN A 170 9.80 -0.68 14.18
N HIS A 171 9.97 -0.80 12.86
CA HIS A 171 9.89 0.28 11.88
C HIS A 171 9.11 -0.24 10.68
N ASP A 172 8.31 0.61 10.07
CA ASP A 172 7.57 0.32 8.84
C ASP A 172 8.37 0.73 7.59
N LYS A 173 7.72 0.74 6.43
CA LYS A 173 8.32 1.15 5.16
C LYS A 173 8.92 2.56 5.28
N PRO A 174 10.14 2.81 4.78
CA PRO A 174 10.85 2.02 3.76
C PRO A 174 11.70 0.84 4.26
N ASP A 175 11.58 0.40 5.52
CA ASP A 175 12.22 -0.83 6.02
C ASP A 175 11.70 -2.09 5.28
N SER A 176 12.56 -3.10 5.09
CA SER A 176 12.21 -4.38 4.47
C SER A 176 11.70 -5.44 5.44
N ALA A 177 11.81 -5.24 6.76
CA ALA A 177 11.51 -6.23 7.78
C ALA A 177 10.11 -6.86 7.62
N LEU A 178 9.09 -6.06 7.32
CA LEU A 178 7.72 -6.54 7.14
C LEU A 178 7.57 -7.48 5.92
N ILE A 179 8.31 -7.20 4.85
CA ILE A 179 8.39 -8.05 3.66
C ILE A 179 9.13 -9.35 3.99
N GLU A 180 10.24 -9.26 4.72
CA GLU A 180 11.04 -10.43 5.13
C GLU A 180 10.24 -11.37 6.04
N VAL A 181 9.48 -10.83 7.00
CA VAL A 181 8.54 -11.59 7.85
C VAL A 181 7.45 -12.24 6.98
N ALA A 182 6.89 -11.52 6.02
CA ALA A 182 5.87 -12.07 5.12
C ALA A 182 6.43 -13.19 4.21
N LEU A 183 7.64 -13.04 3.64
CA LEU A 183 8.33 -14.09 2.86
C LEU A 183 8.64 -15.34 3.70
N LEU A 184 9.04 -15.15 4.97
CA LEU A 184 9.28 -16.22 5.92
C LEU A 184 7.98 -16.98 6.24
N ARG A 185 6.92 -16.25 6.64
CA ARG A 185 5.60 -16.81 6.98
C ARG A 185 4.90 -17.45 5.79
N ALA A 186 5.09 -16.91 4.59
CA ALA A 186 4.64 -17.52 3.33
C ALA A 186 5.31 -18.88 3.04
N GLY A 187 6.23 -19.36 3.89
CA GLY A 187 6.92 -20.65 3.72
C GLY A 187 8.29 -20.48 3.08
N LYS A 188 9.08 -19.51 3.57
CA LYS A 188 10.48 -19.26 3.20
C LYS A 188 10.68 -19.04 1.70
N VAL A 189 9.87 -18.15 1.12
CA VAL A 189 9.98 -17.75 -0.30
C VAL A 189 11.27 -16.96 -0.52
N ALA A 190 12.03 -17.28 -1.58
CA ALA A 190 13.22 -16.52 -1.96
C ALA A 190 12.79 -15.16 -2.57
N PRO A 191 13.43 -14.02 -2.23
CA PRO A 191 13.00 -12.70 -2.67
C PRO A 191 12.86 -12.54 -4.19
N GLU A 192 13.73 -13.18 -4.97
CA GLU A 192 13.69 -13.14 -6.43
C GLU A 192 12.48 -13.86 -7.03
N ASP A 193 11.93 -14.85 -6.31
CA ASP A 193 10.70 -15.57 -6.66
C ASP A 193 9.44 -14.92 -6.04
N ALA A 194 9.55 -13.68 -5.56
CA ALA A 194 8.43 -12.87 -5.07
C ALA A 194 8.26 -11.55 -5.83
N VAL A 195 7.05 -11.00 -5.73
CA VAL A 195 6.65 -9.71 -6.30
C VAL A 195 5.80 -8.94 -5.29
N MET A 196 6.23 -7.76 -4.89
CA MET A 196 5.47 -6.82 -4.05
C MET A 196 4.51 -6.01 -4.91
N ILE A 197 3.24 -5.89 -4.51
CA ILE A 197 2.23 -5.07 -5.18
C ILE A 197 1.72 -4.01 -4.21
N GLY A 198 2.12 -2.77 -4.45
CA GLY A 198 1.74 -1.61 -3.65
C GLY A 198 1.41 -0.39 -4.49
N ASP A 199 0.92 0.64 -3.82
CA ASP A 199 0.41 1.87 -4.43
C ASP A 199 1.23 3.11 -4.06
N THR A 200 2.31 2.92 -3.30
CA THR A 200 3.18 3.99 -2.80
C THR A 200 4.65 3.82 -3.23
N PRO A 201 5.42 4.91 -3.33
CA PRO A 201 6.88 4.86 -3.47
C PRO A 201 7.57 4.02 -2.38
N TYR A 202 7.03 4.06 -1.15
CA TYR A 202 7.55 3.36 0.01
C TYR A 202 7.48 1.84 -0.13
N ASP A 203 6.40 1.31 -0.73
CA ASP A 203 6.29 -0.12 -1.07
C ASP A 203 7.41 -0.57 -2.03
N ALA A 204 7.70 0.25 -3.04
CA ALA A 204 8.72 -0.06 -4.03
C ALA A 204 10.15 0.03 -3.46
N ILE A 205 10.40 1.00 -2.57
CA ILE A 205 11.68 1.14 -1.86
C ILE A 205 11.89 -0.02 -0.88
N ALA A 206 10.88 -0.36 -0.07
CA ALA A 206 10.93 -1.52 0.83
C ALA A 206 11.15 -2.83 0.07
N ALA A 207 10.44 -3.04 -1.05
CA ALA A 207 10.65 -4.19 -1.93
C ALA A 207 12.09 -4.26 -2.46
N LYS A 208 12.64 -3.12 -2.90
CA LYS A 208 14.03 -3.02 -3.36
C LYS A 208 15.04 -3.36 -2.25
N HIS A 209 14.82 -2.90 -1.02
CA HIS A 209 15.63 -3.28 0.15
C HIS A 209 15.55 -4.79 0.42
N ALA A 210 14.35 -5.37 0.37
CA ALA A 210 14.10 -6.81 0.47
C ALA A 210 14.62 -7.64 -0.73
N ARG A 211 15.09 -6.99 -1.81
CA ARG A 211 15.46 -7.60 -3.12
C ARG A 211 14.28 -8.26 -3.86
N VAL A 212 13.06 -7.87 -3.52
CA VAL A 212 11.80 -8.27 -4.17
C VAL A 212 11.49 -7.31 -5.32
N ARG A 213 10.85 -7.80 -6.38
CA ARG A 213 10.41 -6.96 -7.52
C ARG A 213 9.09 -6.25 -7.18
N ALA A 214 8.94 -4.98 -7.56
CA ALA A 214 7.73 -4.21 -7.29
C ALA A 214 6.81 -4.05 -8.51
N ILE A 215 5.49 -4.08 -8.30
CA ILE A 215 4.45 -3.56 -9.19
C ILE A 215 3.77 -2.39 -8.47
N GLY A 216 3.61 -1.27 -9.17
CA GLY A 216 2.92 -0.09 -8.65
C GLY A 216 1.45 -0.02 -9.06
N MET A 217 0.60 0.57 -8.21
CA MET A 217 -0.79 0.90 -8.49
C MET A 217 -1.01 2.42 -8.37
N LEU A 218 -1.68 3.04 -9.34
CA LEU A 218 -2.01 4.49 -9.31
C LEU A 218 -3.16 4.84 -8.34
N SER A 219 -3.67 3.87 -7.60
CA SER A 219 -4.73 4.04 -6.60
C SER A 219 -4.31 4.91 -5.41
N GLY A 220 -3.01 4.89 -5.05
CA GLY A 220 -2.46 5.54 -3.86
C GLY A 220 -2.19 7.03 -3.99
N GLY A 221 -2.56 7.66 -5.11
CA GLY A 221 -2.42 9.10 -5.34
C GLY A 221 -1.06 9.55 -5.89
N PHE A 222 -0.12 8.63 -6.09
CA PHE A 222 1.19 8.90 -6.71
C PHE A 222 1.15 8.76 -8.24
N SER A 223 2.00 9.51 -8.94
CA SER A 223 2.10 9.42 -10.39
C SER A 223 2.86 8.17 -10.84
N ARG A 224 2.62 7.76 -12.09
CA ARG A 224 3.38 6.70 -12.77
C ARG A 224 4.89 6.94 -12.69
N THR A 225 5.32 8.18 -12.93
CA THR A 225 6.75 8.55 -12.94
C THR A 225 7.39 8.35 -11.56
N GLU A 226 6.68 8.68 -10.48
CA GLU A 226 7.18 8.48 -9.11
C GLU A 226 7.31 6.98 -8.79
N LEU A 227 6.29 6.17 -9.09
CA LEU A 227 6.34 4.72 -8.86
C LEU A 227 7.42 4.02 -9.71
N GLU A 228 7.56 4.40 -10.99
CA GLU A 228 8.62 3.88 -11.87
C GLU A 228 10.03 4.31 -11.40
N ALA A 229 10.19 5.55 -10.92
CA ALA A 229 11.46 6.04 -10.37
C ALA A 229 11.86 5.33 -9.05
N SER A 230 10.89 4.97 -8.22
CA SER A 230 11.12 4.21 -6.98
C SER A 230 11.43 2.72 -7.21
N GLY A 231 11.28 2.21 -8.44
CA GLY A 231 11.72 0.87 -8.83
C GLY A 231 10.62 -0.12 -9.23
N CYS A 232 9.38 0.34 -9.44
CA CYS A 232 8.32 -0.53 -9.98
C CYS A 232 8.65 -1.02 -11.39
N ALA A 233 8.63 -2.34 -11.58
CA ALA A 233 8.89 -3.00 -12.87
C ALA A 233 7.70 -2.89 -13.84
N ALA A 234 6.50 -2.68 -13.31
CA ALA A 234 5.27 -2.36 -14.02
C ALA A 234 4.39 -1.48 -13.13
N VAL A 235 3.50 -0.68 -13.74
CA VAL A 235 2.54 0.15 -13.00
C VAL A 235 1.17 0.07 -13.68
N TYR A 236 0.11 -0.16 -12.91
CA TYR A 236 -1.28 -0.29 -13.34
C TYR A 236 -2.18 0.78 -12.69
N ARG A 237 -3.37 1.00 -13.25
CA ARG A 237 -4.32 2.00 -12.73
C ARG A 237 -4.92 1.59 -11.38
N ASP A 238 -5.34 0.33 -11.28
CA ASP A 238 -6.06 -0.27 -10.15
C ASP A 238 -6.00 -1.82 -10.26
N PRO A 239 -6.51 -2.58 -9.26
CA PRO A 239 -6.50 -4.05 -9.29
C PRO A 239 -7.20 -4.68 -10.51
N ALA A 240 -8.25 -4.05 -11.04
CA ALA A 240 -8.96 -4.55 -12.21
C ALA A 240 -8.13 -4.38 -13.49
N ASP A 241 -7.43 -3.25 -13.64
CA ASP A 241 -6.47 -3.01 -14.71
C ASP A 241 -5.29 -3.99 -14.65
N PHE A 242 -4.76 -4.28 -13.46
CA PHE A 242 -3.73 -5.32 -13.31
C PHE A 242 -4.25 -6.73 -13.62
N LEU A 243 -5.46 -7.08 -13.16
CA LEU A 243 -6.09 -8.36 -13.49
C LEU A 243 -6.24 -8.56 -15.00
N ALA A 244 -6.64 -7.53 -15.73
CA ALA A 244 -6.75 -7.58 -17.20
C ALA A 244 -5.41 -7.87 -17.91
N HIS A 245 -4.29 -7.47 -17.30
CA HIS A 245 -2.93 -7.67 -17.83
C HIS A 245 -2.15 -8.79 -17.11
N TYR A 246 -2.80 -9.60 -16.26
CA TYR A 246 -2.12 -10.55 -15.38
C TYR A 246 -1.20 -11.53 -16.13
N GLU A 247 -1.64 -12.06 -17.28
CA GLU A 247 -0.84 -13.01 -18.10
C GLU A 247 0.42 -12.37 -18.70
N GLU A 248 0.35 -11.10 -19.09
CA GLU A 248 1.49 -10.36 -19.63
C GLU A 248 2.50 -10.09 -18.50
N THR A 249 2.00 -9.61 -17.37
CA THR A 249 2.81 -9.31 -16.18
C THR A 249 3.49 -10.57 -15.64
N ALA A 250 2.77 -11.69 -15.58
CA ALA A 250 3.32 -12.98 -15.14
C ALA A 250 4.46 -13.48 -16.04
N ARG A 251 4.43 -13.17 -17.35
CA ARG A 251 5.53 -13.48 -18.29
C ARG A 251 6.69 -12.49 -18.18
N LEU A 252 6.41 -11.23 -17.86
CA LEU A 252 7.44 -10.21 -17.60
C LEU A 252 8.21 -10.48 -16.31
N LEU A 253 7.60 -11.21 -15.37
CA LEU A 253 8.14 -11.55 -14.05
C LEU A 253 8.54 -13.03 -13.89
N ALA A 254 8.56 -13.82 -14.97
CA ALA A 254 9.15 -15.16 -15.01
C ALA A 254 10.65 -15.13 -15.38
#